data_AF-A0A7T4YHW6-F1
#
_entry.id   AF-A0A7T4YHW6-F1
#
_cell.length_a   1.000
_cell.length_b   1.000
_cell.length_c   1.000
_cell.angle_alpha   90.00
_cell.angle_beta   90.00
_cell.angle_gamma   90.00
#
_symmetry.space_group_name_H-M   'P 1'
#
loop_
_entity.id
_entity.type
_entity.pdbx_description
1 polymer ?
#
loop_
_entity_poly.entity_id
_entity_poly.type
_entity_poly.pdbx_seq_one_letter_code
_entity_poly.pdbx_strand_id
1 'polypeptide(L)'
;MVAINPSAWKHTLERAKIRIMLQGDLPKSPCRIDEDSNHINLCAGAIVIHEYLHCYAEENDINDFINEISHSQDSSSLLEAAANRGLPVSVIHDIISLNDGLSPKSRVSGLVEYLDLLTYTPKSSTSKD
;
A
#
# COMPACT_ATOMS: atom_id res chain seq x y z
N MET A 1 -6.71 14.29 14.80
CA MET A 1 -6.30 13.54 13.59
C MET A 1 -5.60 14.52 12.67
N VAL A 2 -4.30 14.40 12.45
CA VAL A 2 -3.58 15.25 11.48
C VAL A 2 -3.72 14.56 10.13
N ALA A 3 -4.35 15.24 9.17
CA ALA A 3 -4.45 14.72 7.82
C ALA A 3 -3.04 14.60 7.22
N ILE A 4 -2.73 13.46 6.59
CA ILE A 4 -1.46 13.26 5.89
C ILE A 4 -1.18 14.40 4.91
N ASN A 5 0.06 14.85 4.84
CA ASN A 5 0.49 15.84 3.85
C ASN A 5 0.30 15.24 2.43
N PRO A 6 -0.39 15.93 1.50
CA PRO A 6 -0.60 15.44 0.13
C PRO A 6 0.69 15.07 -0.62
N SER A 7 1.80 15.79 -0.39
CA SER A 7 3.09 15.46 -1.01
C SER A 7 3.69 14.18 -0.44
N ALA A 8 3.57 13.98 0.88
CA ALA A 8 4.01 12.77 1.56
C ALA A 8 3.20 11.56 1.07
N TRP A 9 1.88 11.73 0.96
CA TRP A 9 0.99 10.70 0.44
C TRP A 9 1.33 10.30 -0.99
N LYS A 10 1.52 11.29 -1.89
CA LYS A 10 1.94 11.02 -3.27
C LYS A 10 3.27 10.26 -3.31
N HIS A 11 4.24 10.65 -2.49
CA HIS A 11 5.53 9.97 -2.42
C HIS A 11 5.40 8.51 -1.95
N THR A 12 4.57 8.27 -0.92
CA THR A 12 4.24 6.91 -0.47
C THR A 12 3.66 6.06 -1.59
N LEU A 13 2.69 6.58 -2.35
CA LEU A 13 2.07 5.83 -3.45
C LEU A 13 3.06 5.48 -4.56
N GLU A 14 3.96 6.40 -4.94
CA GLU A 14 5.00 6.14 -5.94
C GLU A 14 5.98 5.05 -5.47
N ARG A 15 6.37 5.07 -4.19
CA ARG A 15 7.23 4.03 -3.62
C ARG A 15 6.52 2.69 -3.53
N ALA A 16 5.26 2.69 -3.10
CA ALA A 16 4.44 1.48 -3.04
C ALA A 16 4.31 0.82 -4.41
N LYS A 17 4.12 1.63 -5.47
CA LYS A 17 4.10 1.16 -6.86
C LYS A 17 5.40 0.44 -7.23
N ILE A 18 6.55 1.05 -6.95
CA ILE A 18 7.87 0.43 -7.21
C ILE A 18 7.99 -0.88 -6.43
N ARG A 19 7.60 -0.90 -5.15
CA ARG A 19 7.68 -2.10 -4.30
C ARG A 19 6.76 -3.23 -4.79
N ILE A 20 5.55 -2.91 -5.24
CA ILE A 20 4.62 -3.86 -5.87
C ILE A 20 5.26 -4.49 -7.11
N MET A 21 5.87 -3.68 -7.99
CA MET A 21 6.55 -4.18 -9.18
C MET A 21 7.75 -5.07 -8.85
N LEU A 22 8.51 -4.73 -7.80
CA LEU A 22 9.66 -5.52 -7.34
C LEU A 22 9.26 -6.84 -6.68
N GLN A 23 8.17 -6.87 -5.90
CA GLN A 23 7.68 -8.10 -5.27
C GLN A 23 7.13 -9.07 -6.33
N GLY A 24 6.45 -8.55 -7.36
CA GLY A 24 6.01 -9.31 -8.54
C GLY A 24 4.86 -10.30 -8.31
N ASP A 25 4.69 -10.80 -7.09
CA ASP A 25 3.51 -11.56 -6.67
C ASP A 25 2.83 -10.87 -5.48
N LEU A 26 1.55 -10.53 -5.65
CA LEU A 26 0.75 -9.89 -4.62
C LEU A 26 -0.24 -10.91 -4.04
N PRO A 27 -0.07 -11.36 -2.80
CA PRO A 27 -1.05 -12.20 -2.14
C PRO A 27 -2.34 -11.43 -1.84
N LYS A 28 -3.39 -12.16 -1.44
CA LYS A 28 -4.54 -11.52 -0.83
C LYS A 28 -4.16 -10.90 0.51
N SER A 29 -4.99 -9.99 0.98
CA SER A 29 -4.76 -9.33 2.27
C SER A 29 -4.68 -10.31 3.45
N PRO A 30 -3.87 -10.02 4.49
CA PRO A 30 -2.93 -8.90 4.56
C PRO A 30 -1.54 -9.22 3.99
N CYS A 31 -1.14 -10.50 4.01
CA CYS A 31 0.15 -10.99 3.53
C CYS A 31 0.10 -12.49 3.26
N ARG A 32 1.19 -13.05 2.71
CA ARG A 32 1.46 -14.48 2.66
C ARG A 32 2.87 -14.74 3.18
N ILE A 33 2.98 -15.64 4.15
CA ILE A 33 4.26 -16.11 4.68
C ILE A 33 4.65 -17.34 3.86
N ASP A 34 5.83 -17.30 3.25
CA ASP A 34 6.44 -18.45 2.59
C ASP A 34 7.19 -19.28 3.63
N GLU A 35 6.67 -20.47 3.93
CA GLU A 35 7.19 -21.35 4.99
C GLU A 35 8.63 -21.81 4.71
N ASP A 36 9.02 -21.94 3.44
CA ASP A 36 10.33 -22.48 3.07
C ASP A 36 11.45 -21.43 3.19
N SER A 37 11.12 -20.16 2.97
CA SER A 37 12.07 -19.05 2.97
C SER A 37 11.93 -18.10 4.17
N ASN A 38 10.90 -18.32 5.00
CA ASN A 38 10.43 -17.39 6.03
C ASN A 38 10.24 -15.96 5.49
N HIS A 39 9.93 -15.85 4.19
CA HIS A 39 9.76 -14.57 3.51
C HIS A 39 8.30 -14.14 3.57
N ILE A 40 8.06 -12.88 3.91
CA ILE A 40 6.71 -12.30 3.96
C ILE A 40 6.47 -11.51 2.69
N ASN A 41 5.51 -11.98 1.89
CA ASN A 41 4.97 -11.21 0.78
C ASN A 41 3.78 -10.39 1.28
N LEU A 42 3.81 -9.08 1.08
CA LEU A 42 2.73 -8.19 1.53
C LEU A 42 1.68 -8.02 0.44
N CYS A 43 0.40 -7.91 0.82
CA CYS A 43 -0.63 -7.46 -0.13
C CYS A 43 -0.41 -5.98 -0.49
N ALA A 44 -1.08 -5.51 -1.55
CA ALA A 44 -0.92 -4.12 -1.99
C ALA A 44 -1.24 -3.08 -0.91
N GLY A 45 -2.31 -3.28 -0.12
CA GLY A 45 -2.67 -2.38 0.98
C GLY A 45 -1.59 -2.33 2.08
N ALA A 46 -1.04 -3.49 2.44
CA ALA A 46 0.04 -3.59 3.41
C ALA A 46 1.34 -2.94 2.91
N ILE A 47 1.66 -3.07 1.62
CA ILE A 47 2.81 -2.40 1.00
C ILE A 47 2.69 -0.87 1.13
N VAL A 48 1.51 -0.30 0.91
CA VAL A 48 1.30 1.15 1.01
C VAL A 48 1.54 1.65 2.44
N ILE A 49 1.02 0.94 3.45
CA ILE A 49 1.23 1.29 4.86
C ILE A 49 2.70 1.11 5.24
N HIS A 50 3.33 0.03 4.78
CA HIS A 50 4.75 -0.23 5.01
C HIS A 50 5.64 0.89 4.43
N GLU A 51 5.40 1.33 3.18
CA GLU A 51 6.20 2.41 2.58
C GLU A 51 5.96 3.76 3.25
N TYR A 52 4.75 4.00 3.79
CA TYR A 52 4.51 5.17 4.63
C TYR A 52 5.35 5.11 5.92
N LEU A 53 5.28 3.99 6.64
CA LEU A 53 6.04 3.78 7.87
C LEU A 53 7.55 3.93 7.64
N HIS A 54 8.07 3.32 6.57
CA HIS A 54 9.47 3.44 6.18
C HIS A 54 9.92 4.89 5.94
N CYS A 55 9.02 5.78 5.52
CA CYS A 55 9.38 7.17 5.23
C CYS A 55 9.16 8.12 6.41
N TYR A 56 8.23 7.79 7.31
CA TYR A 56 7.66 8.77 8.25
C TYR A 56 7.52 8.27 9.70
N ALA A 57 7.90 7.02 9.99
CA ALA A 57 7.78 6.43 11.32
C ALA A 57 9.11 5.85 11.81
N GLU A 58 9.14 5.39 13.05
CA GLU A 58 10.33 4.74 13.61
C GLU A 58 10.43 3.28 13.12
N GLU A 59 11.63 2.72 13.16
CA GLU A 59 11.86 1.32 12.75
C GLU A 59 11.02 0.32 13.57
N ASN A 60 10.80 0.63 14.86
CA ASN A 60 9.94 -0.17 15.72
C ASN A 60 8.49 -0.23 15.21
N ASP A 61 7.96 0.87 14.67
CA ASP A 61 6.59 0.91 14.14
C ASP A 61 6.41 0.01 12.91
N ILE A 62 7.48 -0.16 12.11
CA ILE A 62 7.51 -1.07 10.96
C ILE A 62 7.48 -2.52 11.45
N ASN A 63 8.34 -2.85 12.40
CA ASN A 63 8.44 -4.21 12.95
C ASN A 63 7.13 -4.61 13.64
N ASP A 64 6.56 -3.71 14.45
CA ASP A 64 5.28 -3.94 15.13
C ASP A 64 4.14 -4.15 14.12
N PHE A 65 4.08 -3.32 13.08
CA PHE A 65 3.10 -3.48 12.00
C PHE A 65 3.24 -4.84 11.29
N ILE A 66 4.46 -5.22 10.90
CA ILE A 66 4.70 -6.51 10.22
C ILE A 66 4.35 -7.68 11.14
N ASN A 67 4.71 -7.61 12.42
CA ASN A 67 4.36 -8.62 13.41
C ASN A 67 2.83 -8.71 13.57
N GLU A 68 2.14 -7.59 13.70
CA GLU A 68 0.68 -7.56 13.87
C GLU A 68 -0.05 -8.23 12.70
N ILE A 69 0.26 -7.84 11.46
CA ILE A 69 -0.43 -8.37 10.28
C ILE A 69 -0.05 -9.82 9.97
N SER A 70 1.19 -10.23 10.29
CA SER A 70 1.63 -11.62 10.11
C SER A 70 0.97 -12.56 11.11
N HIS A 71 0.76 -12.12 12.36
CA HIS A 71 0.11 -12.94 13.38
C HIS A 71 -1.42 -12.95 13.26
N SER A 72 -2.04 -11.78 13.02
CA SER A 72 -3.50 -11.69 12.96
C SER A 72 -4.09 -12.31 11.69
N GLN A 73 -3.37 -12.22 10.56
CA GLN A 73 -3.88 -12.56 9.22
C GLN A 73 -5.22 -11.88 8.90
N ASP A 74 -5.53 -10.76 9.57
CA ASP A 74 -6.81 -10.05 9.42
C ASP A 74 -6.64 -8.80 8.57
N SER A 75 -7.47 -8.67 7.52
CA SER A 75 -7.56 -7.47 6.70
C SER A 75 -8.04 -6.22 7.46
N SER A 76 -8.81 -6.37 8.55
CA SER A 76 -9.26 -5.22 9.37
C SER A 76 -8.08 -4.45 9.95
N SER A 77 -7.03 -5.19 10.35
CA SER A 77 -5.81 -4.63 10.95
C SER A 77 -5.14 -3.60 10.04
N LEU A 78 -5.24 -3.77 8.71
CA LEU A 78 -4.71 -2.79 7.75
C LEU A 78 -5.48 -1.48 7.77
N LEU A 79 -6.82 -1.53 7.89
CA LEU A 79 -7.65 -0.34 7.94
C LEU A 79 -7.50 0.40 9.26
N GLU A 80 -7.39 -0.34 10.37
CA GLU A 80 -7.09 0.22 11.69
C GLU A 80 -5.70 0.84 11.72
N ALA A 81 -4.69 0.15 11.19
CA ALA A 81 -3.33 0.66 11.07
C ALA A 81 -3.28 1.95 10.24
N ALA A 82 -4.04 2.02 9.14
CA ALA A 82 -4.17 3.22 8.33
C ALA A 82 -4.85 4.37 9.10
N ALA A 83 -5.96 4.09 9.79
CA ALA A 83 -6.69 5.08 10.57
C ALA A 83 -5.83 5.69 11.69
N ASN A 84 -5.14 4.83 12.45
CA ASN A 84 -4.24 5.23 13.54
C ASN A 84 -3.10 6.14 13.07
N ARG A 85 -2.71 6.02 11.81
CA ARG A 85 -1.61 6.78 11.19
C ARG A 85 -2.07 7.99 10.40
N GLY A 86 -3.38 8.28 10.38
CA GLY A 86 -3.94 9.40 9.62
C GLY A 86 -3.88 9.21 8.09
N LEU A 87 -3.75 7.97 7.63
CA LEU A 87 -3.78 7.63 6.20
C LEU A 87 -5.21 7.68 5.65
N PRO A 88 -5.39 7.89 4.34
CA PRO A 88 -6.72 7.88 3.72
C PRO A 88 -7.31 6.46 3.70
N VAL A 89 -8.05 6.10 4.75
CA VAL A 89 -8.61 4.74 4.95
C VAL A 89 -9.44 4.27 3.75
N SER A 90 -10.23 5.16 3.14
CA SER A 90 -11.02 4.81 1.95
C SER A 90 -10.15 4.37 0.78
N VAL A 91 -9.02 5.03 0.56
CA VAL A 91 -8.09 4.68 -0.52
C VAL A 91 -7.39 3.35 -0.22
N ILE A 92 -6.98 3.12 1.03
CA ILE A 92 -6.40 1.83 1.45
C ILE A 92 -7.41 0.70 1.25
N HIS A 93 -8.68 0.92 1.63
CA HIS A 93 -9.76 -0.03 1.41
C HIS A 93 -9.96 -0.33 -0.08
N ASP A 94 -9.93 0.68 -0.96
CA ASP A 94 -10.06 0.49 -2.40
C ASP A 94 -8.88 -0.32 -2.97
N ILE A 95 -7.66 -0.04 -2.51
CA ILE A 95 -6.44 -0.80 -2.90
C ILE A 95 -6.56 -2.27 -2.49
N ILE A 96 -6.99 -2.54 -1.26
CA ILE A 96 -7.23 -3.90 -0.75
C ILE A 96 -8.30 -4.61 -1.59
N SER A 97 -9.44 -3.94 -1.80
CA SER A 97 -10.58 -4.50 -2.54
C SER A 97 -10.20 -4.85 -3.97
N LEU A 98 -9.46 -3.97 -4.64
CA LEU A 98 -8.96 -4.20 -5.99
C LEU A 98 -7.98 -5.38 -6.02
N ASN A 99 -7.01 -5.42 -5.11
CA ASN A 99 -6.04 -6.52 -5.01
C ASN A 99 -6.72 -7.88 -4.82
N ASP A 100 -7.69 -7.95 -3.90
CA ASP A 100 -8.33 -9.20 -3.52
C ASP A 100 -9.37 -9.66 -4.54
N GLY A 101 -9.95 -8.72 -5.29
CA GLY A 101 -10.89 -8.96 -6.38
C GLY A 101 -10.24 -9.33 -7.72
N LEU A 102 -9.00 -8.91 -7.96
CA LEU A 102 -8.26 -9.26 -9.18
C LEU A 102 -7.75 -10.71 -9.15
N SER A 103 -7.67 -11.30 -10.35
CA SER A 103 -6.99 -12.58 -10.53
C SER A 103 -5.50 -12.45 -10.20
N PRO A 104 -4.83 -13.49 -9.65
CA PRO A 104 -3.43 -13.39 -9.25
C PRO A 104 -2.49 -12.85 -10.35
N LYS A 105 -2.73 -13.24 -11.61
CA LYS A 105 -1.92 -12.83 -12.78
C LYS A 105 -2.09 -11.34 -13.14
N SER A 106 -3.16 -10.70 -12.69
CA SER A 106 -3.51 -9.32 -13.04
C SER A 106 -3.32 -8.34 -11.88
N ARG A 107 -3.00 -8.81 -10.67
CA ARG A 107 -2.89 -7.95 -9.49
C ARG A 107 -1.85 -6.88 -9.66
N VAL A 108 -0.62 -7.25 -10.02
CA VAL A 108 0.47 -6.27 -10.18
C VAL A 108 0.12 -5.22 -11.21
N SER A 109 -0.29 -5.60 -12.42
CA SER A 109 -0.62 -4.64 -13.47
C SER A 109 -1.82 -3.76 -13.11
N GLY A 110 -2.90 -4.35 -12.58
CA GLY A 110 -4.09 -3.59 -12.19
C GLY A 110 -3.84 -2.63 -11.03
N LEU A 111 -3.00 -3.01 -10.06
CA LEU A 111 -2.65 -2.14 -8.94
C LEU A 111 -1.71 -1.02 -9.37
N VAL A 112 -0.74 -1.29 -10.26
CA VAL A 112 0.14 -0.25 -10.81
C VAL A 112 -0.67 0.80 -11.56
N GLU A 113 -1.59 0.39 -12.44
CA GLU A 113 -2.48 1.30 -13.17
C GLU A 113 -3.34 2.13 -12.22
N TYR A 114 -3.91 1.51 -11.19
CA TYR A 114 -4.72 2.22 -10.20
C TYR A 114 -3.89 3.25 -9.41
N LEU A 115 -2.68 2.90 -8.98
CA LEU A 115 -1.78 3.82 -8.28
C LEU A 115 -1.35 5.00 -9.16
N ASP A 116 -1.10 4.77 -10.46
CA ASP A 116 -0.81 5.84 -11.41
C ASP A 116 -1.97 6.83 -11.55
N LEU A 117 -3.22 6.37 -11.51
CA LEU A 117 -4.40 7.25 -11.50
C LEU A 117 -4.47 8.11 -10.24
N LEU A 118 -4.08 7.56 -9.08
CA LEU A 118 -4.06 8.30 -7.81
C LEU A 118 -2.95 9.36 -7.74
N THR A 119 -1.82 9.14 -8.40
CA THR A 119 -0.69 10.08 -8.41
C THR A 119 -0.71 11.04 -9.60
N TYR A 120 -1.60 10.81 -10.57
CA TYR A 120 -1.78 11.66 -11.73
C TYR A 120 -2.12 13.09 -11.32
N THR A 121 -1.29 14.03 -11.76
CA THR A 121 -1.59 15.45 -11.69
C THR A 121 -1.76 15.93 -13.12
N PRO A 122 -2.95 16.39 -13.54
CA PRO A 122 -3.14 16.91 -14.89
C PRO A 122 -2.12 18.02 -15.10
N LYS A 123 -1.29 17.92 -16.15
CA LYS A 123 -0.50 19.09 -16.57
C LYS A 123 -1.50 20.16 -16.95
N SER A 124 -1.49 21.30 -16.27
CA SER A 124 -2.28 22.45 -16.73
C SER A 124 -1.81 22.74 -18.16
N SER A 125 -2.68 22.51 -19.12
CA SER A 125 -2.51 23.04 -20.46
C SER A 125 -2.56 24.55 -20.33
N THR A 126 -1.41 25.18 -20.11
CA THR A 126 -1.21 26.57 -20.49
C THR A 126 -1.25 26.59 -22.01
N SER A 127 -2.47 26.61 -22.57
CA SER A 127 -2.72 27.26 -23.84
C SER A 127 -2.23 28.69 -23.67
N LYS A 128 -1.06 28.96 -24.24
CA LYS A 128 -0.71 30.31 -24.61
C LYS A 128 -1.44 30.55 -25.92
N ASP A 129 -2.53 31.33 -25.83
CA ASP A 129 -3.03 32.11 -26.96
C ASP A 129 -1.96 33.12 -27.41
#